data_AF-A0A924P7L1-F1
#
_entry.id   AF-A0A924P7L1-F1
#
_cell.length_a   1.000
_cell.length_b   1.000
_cell.length_c   1.000
_cell.angle_alpha   90.00
_cell.angle_beta   90.00
_cell.angle_gamma   90.00
#
_symmetry.space_group_name_H-M   'P 1'
#
loop_
_entity.id
_entity.type
_entity.pdbx_description
1 polymer ?
#
loop_
_entity_poly.entity_id
_entity_poly.type
_entity_poly.pdbx_seq_one_letter_code
_entity_poly.pdbx_strand_id
1 'polypeptide(L)'
;MKQIVFGLMIALFFGTAGAQQKVSWAYTAKKLAANKYEIHITATPPPGWHIYSQLTPEGGPVPTTFKFNKNALVAVNGKVNEKGKVISYFDNNFKVNVKYFEGKADFVQVVTVKGKIKTNISGEVESMICNDRTCMPPTIEKFNVALN
;
A
#
# COMPACT_ATOMS: atom_id res chain seq x y z
N MET A 1 66.55 -10.45 14.65
CA MET A 1 65.25 -10.47 15.33
C MET A 1 64.71 -9.06 15.42
N LYS A 2 63.65 -8.73 14.67
CA LYS A 2 62.55 -7.81 15.05
C LYS A 2 61.62 -7.68 13.84
N GLN A 3 60.57 -8.48 13.84
CA GLN A 3 59.44 -8.41 12.92
C GLN A 3 58.68 -7.11 13.26
N ILE A 4 58.57 -6.18 12.31
CA ILE A 4 57.71 -4.99 12.45
C ILE A 4 56.34 -5.39 11.94
N VAL A 5 55.43 -5.71 12.85
CA VAL A 5 54.04 -6.03 12.54
C VAL A 5 53.28 -4.72 12.36
N PHE A 6 52.97 -4.38 11.11
CA PHE A 6 52.11 -3.25 10.77
C PHE A 6 50.65 -3.69 10.95
N GLY A 7 50.08 -3.38 12.12
CA GLY A 7 48.68 -3.68 12.44
C GLY A 7 47.73 -2.77 11.66
N LEU A 8 47.16 -3.28 10.56
CA LEU A 8 46.09 -2.63 9.83
C LEU A 8 44.79 -2.74 10.64
N MET A 9 44.45 -1.69 11.38
CA MET A 9 43.18 -1.59 12.10
C MET A 9 42.06 -1.29 11.10
N ILE A 10 41.39 -2.34 10.62
CA ILE A 10 40.18 -2.23 9.80
C ILE A 10 39.03 -1.76 10.71
N ALA A 11 38.65 -0.50 10.58
CA ALA A 11 37.44 0.03 11.18
C ALA A 11 36.22 -0.53 10.43
N LEU A 12 35.53 -1.50 11.04
CA LEU A 12 34.22 -1.97 10.59
C LEU A 12 33.19 -0.87 10.83
N PHE A 13 32.93 -0.06 9.80
CA PHE A 13 31.74 0.78 9.75
C PHE A 13 30.50 -0.10 9.67
N PHE A 14 29.86 -0.38 10.80
CA PHE A 14 28.48 -0.86 10.82
C PHE A 14 27.57 0.29 10.40
N GLY A 15 27.35 0.43 9.09
CA GLY A 15 26.27 1.27 8.58
C GLY A 15 24.94 0.68 9.04
N THR A 16 24.28 1.35 9.98
CA THR A 16 22.88 1.05 10.29
C THR A 16 22.04 1.58 9.14
N ALA A 17 21.81 0.73 8.13
CA ALA A 17 20.79 0.99 7.14
C ALA A 17 19.45 1.10 7.88
N GLY A 18 18.94 2.32 8.05
CA GLY A 18 17.61 2.54 8.60
C GLY A 18 16.61 1.79 7.73
N ALA A 19 15.96 0.77 8.27
CA ALA A 19 14.99 -0.02 7.52
C ALA A 19 13.85 0.89 7.03
N GLN A 20 13.72 1.02 5.71
CA GLN A 20 12.65 1.78 5.09
C GLN A 20 11.31 1.18 5.54
N GLN A 21 10.46 2.02 6.15
CA GLN A 21 9.16 1.61 6.64
C GLN A 21 8.24 1.37 5.43
N LYS A 22 7.55 0.23 5.43
CA LYS A 22 6.67 -0.18 4.34
C LYS A 22 5.34 -0.68 4.86
N VAL A 23 4.29 -0.49 4.06
CA VAL A 23 2.97 -1.05 4.33
C VAL A 23 3.02 -2.56 4.10
N SER A 24 2.46 -3.33 5.02
CA SER A 24 2.16 -4.74 4.78
C SER A 24 0.82 -4.86 4.07
N TRP A 25 0.82 -5.48 2.89
CA TRP A 25 -0.37 -5.67 2.07
C TRP A 25 -0.85 -7.12 2.10
N ALA A 26 -2.16 -7.31 2.21
CA ALA A 26 -2.83 -8.59 2.03
C ALA A 26 -3.88 -8.46 0.92
N TYR A 27 -3.98 -9.50 0.08
CA TYR A 27 -4.89 -9.50 -1.07
C TYR A 27 -5.76 -10.75 -1.03
N THR A 28 -7.07 -10.58 -0.95
CA THR A 28 -8.00 -11.71 -0.90
C THR A 28 -9.20 -11.49 -1.82
N ALA A 29 -9.80 -12.59 -2.27
CA ALA A 29 -11.05 -12.57 -3.01
C ALA A 29 -12.13 -13.29 -2.21
N LYS A 30 -13.26 -12.61 -2.03
CA LYS A 30 -14.47 -13.15 -1.40
C LYS A 30 -15.54 -13.30 -2.46
N LYS A 31 -16.03 -14.53 -2.64
CA LYS A 31 -17.12 -14.81 -3.58
C LYS A 31 -18.44 -14.31 -3.00
N LEU A 32 -19.13 -13.44 -3.75
CA LEU A 32 -20.45 -12.92 -3.37
C LEU A 32 -21.58 -13.70 -4.03
N ALA A 33 -21.38 -14.13 -5.28
CA ALA A 33 -22.32 -14.90 -6.06
C ALA A 33 -21.58 -15.73 -7.12
N ALA A 34 -22.32 -16.45 -7.98
CA ALA A 34 -21.74 -17.32 -9.01
C ALA A 34 -20.64 -16.65 -9.85
N ASN A 35 -20.81 -15.37 -10.18
CA ASN A 35 -19.90 -14.60 -11.03
C ASN A 35 -19.46 -13.27 -10.43
N LYS A 36 -19.69 -13.02 -9.13
CA LYS A 36 -19.35 -11.75 -8.47
C LYS A 36 -18.41 -11.97 -7.29
N TYR A 37 -17.39 -11.13 -7.20
CA TYR A 37 -16.36 -11.20 -6.17
C TYR A 37 -16.11 -9.81 -5.56
N GLU A 38 -15.83 -9.77 -4.26
CA GLU A 38 -15.16 -8.67 -3.59
C GLU A 38 -13.66 -8.97 -3.54
N ILE A 39 -12.86 -8.04 -4.02
CA ILE A 39 -11.41 -8.06 -3.92
C ILE A 39 -11.05 -7.13 -2.77
N HIS A 40 -10.47 -7.69 -1.72
CA HIS A 40 -10.00 -6.97 -0.56
C HIS A 40 -8.50 -6.76 -0.69
N ILE A 41 -8.09 -5.49 -0.74
CA ILE A 41 -6.71 -5.05 -0.78
C ILE A 41 -6.46 -4.34 0.55
N THR A 42 -5.95 -5.08 1.53
CA THR A 42 -5.86 -4.61 2.91
C THR A 42 -4.45 -4.09 3.21
N ALA A 43 -4.36 -2.81 3.57
CA ALA A 43 -3.15 -2.15 4.05
C ALA A 43 -3.02 -2.28 5.57
N THR A 44 -1.84 -2.68 6.04
CA THR A 44 -1.41 -2.59 7.44
C THR A 44 -0.13 -1.77 7.53
N PRO A 45 -0.23 -0.45 7.81
CA PRO A 45 0.94 0.39 8.07
C PRO A 45 1.70 -0.08 9.33
N PRO A 46 3.01 0.19 9.44
CA PRO A 46 3.74 -0.01 10.68
C PRO A 46 3.16 0.82 11.83
N PRO A 47 3.34 0.42 13.10
CA PRO A 47 2.86 1.19 14.24
C PRO A 47 3.35 2.64 14.21
N GLY A 48 2.43 3.59 14.42
CA GLY A 48 2.71 5.03 14.36
C GLY A 48 2.84 5.61 12.94
N TRP A 49 2.61 4.82 11.90
CA TRP A 49 2.53 5.29 10.51
C TRP A 49 1.10 5.24 10.01
N HIS A 50 0.80 6.17 9.10
CA HIS A 50 -0.52 6.39 8.56
C HIS A 50 -0.49 6.29 7.04
N ILE A 51 -1.44 5.55 6.47
CA ILE A 51 -1.70 5.50 5.03
C ILE A 51 -2.84 6.44 4.68
N TYR A 52 -2.73 7.12 3.53
CA TYR A 52 -3.68 8.16 3.11
C TYR A 52 -4.88 7.62 2.34
N SER A 53 -6.04 8.26 2.56
CA SER A 53 -7.27 7.97 1.82
C SER A 53 -7.15 8.40 0.35
N GLN A 54 -7.86 7.70 -0.54
CA GLN A 54 -8.13 8.09 -1.92
C GLN A 54 -8.78 9.48 -2.01
N LEU A 55 -9.38 9.96 -0.91
CA LEU A 55 -10.06 11.24 -0.81
C LEU A 55 -9.19 12.33 -0.17
N THR A 56 -7.90 12.08 0.01
CA THR A 56 -6.94 13.12 0.39
C THR A 56 -6.84 14.14 -0.74
N PRO A 57 -6.99 15.45 -0.47
CA PRO A 57 -6.97 16.46 -1.52
C PRO A 57 -5.58 16.65 -2.13
N GLU A 58 -5.56 17.16 -3.36
CA GLU A 58 -4.34 17.62 -4.01
C GLU A 58 -3.62 18.69 -3.15
N GLY A 59 -2.29 18.73 -3.28
CA GLY A 59 -1.44 19.59 -2.44
C GLY A 59 -1.04 18.96 -1.10
N GLY A 60 -1.64 17.83 -0.73
CA GLY A 60 -1.25 16.99 0.41
C GLY A 60 -0.29 15.85 0.06
N PRO A 61 -0.12 14.89 0.98
CA PRO A 61 0.53 13.61 0.70
C PRO A 61 -0.16 12.86 -0.44
N VAL A 62 0.58 11.99 -1.14
CA VAL A 62 0.03 11.23 -2.27
C VAL A 62 -1.09 10.30 -1.76
N PRO A 63 -2.34 10.46 -2.28
CA PRO A 63 -3.45 9.60 -1.90
C PRO A 63 -3.18 8.16 -2.34
N THR A 64 -3.76 7.18 -1.64
CA THR A 64 -3.74 5.80 -2.13
C THR A 64 -4.52 5.75 -3.45
N THR A 65 -3.98 5.12 -4.49
CA THR A 65 -4.67 4.95 -5.77
C THR A 65 -4.51 3.53 -6.31
N PHE A 66 -5.46 3.09 -7.15
CA PHE A 66 -5.49 1.74 -7.69
C PHE A 66 -5.57 1.76 -9.21
N LYS A 67 -4.73 0.94 -9.84
CA LYS A 67 -4.77 0.68 -11.28
C LYS A 67 -4.91 -0.81 -11.53
N PHE A 68 -6.03 -1.22 -12.11
CA PHE A 68 -6.27 -2.61 -12.48
C PHE A 68 -5.79 -2.89 -13.90
N ASN A 69 -5.12 -4.03 -14.09
CA ASN A 69 -4.76 -4.52 -15.41
C ASN A 69 -5.99 -5.02 -16.16
N LYS A 70 -6.02 -4.81 -17.47
CA LYS A 70 -7.12 -5.30 -18.32
C LYS A 70 -7.13 -6.82 -18.34
N ASN A 71 -8.29 -7.40 -18.07
CA ASN A 71 -8.56 -8.82 -18.27
C ASN A 71 -9.92 -8.95 -18.96
N ALA A 72 -9.97 -9.56 -20.15
CA ALA A 72 -11.20 -9.68 -20.94
C ALA A 72 -12.33 -10.45 -20.20
N LEU A 73 -11.95 -11.30 -19.25
CA LEU A 73 -12.86 -12.13 -18.44
C LEU A 73 -13.32 -11.44 -17.15
N VAL A 74 -12.77 -10.27 -16.79
CA VAL A 74 -13.08 -9.58 -15.52
C VAL A 74 -13.55 -8.17 -15.81
N ALA A 75 -14.76 -7.84 -15.37
CA ALA A 75 -15.28 -6.48 -15.37
C ALA A 75 -15.12 -5.86 -13.98
N VAL A 76 -14.38 -4.76 -13.88
CA VAL A 76 -14.24 -3.95 -12.66
C VAL A 76 -15.47 -3.06 -12.53
N ASN A 77 -16.20 -3.17 -11.41
CA ASN A 77 -17.47 -2.48 -11.22
C ASN A 77 -17.31 -1.29 -10.27
N GLY A 78 -17.45 -0.07 -10.80
CA GLY A 78 -17.44 1.15 -10.00
C GLY A 78 -16.05 1.54 -9.49
N LYS A 79 -16.02 2.34 -8.43
CA LYS A 79 -14.79 2.79 -7.75
C LYS A 79 -14.42 1.84 -6.61
N VAL A 80 -13.16 1.87 -6.21
CA VAL A 80 -12.67 1.15 -5.03
C VAL A 80 -13.24 1.82 -3.77
N ASN A 81 -13.94 1.04 -2.95
CA ASN A 81 -14.48 1.51 -1.68
C ASN A 81 -13.42 1.42 -0.58
N GLU A 82 -13.49 2.33 0.37
CA GLU A 82 -12.58 2.38 1.52
C GLU A 82 -13.29 1.94 2.79
N LYS A 83 -12.66 1.05 3.57
CA LYS A 83 -13.10 0.66 4.90
C LYS A 83 -11.97 0.86 5.90
N GLY A 84 -12.30 1.44 7.04
CA GLY A 84 -11.34 1.73 8.09
C GLY A 84 -11.74 2.99 8.85
N LYS A 85 -11.01 3.30 9.92
CA LYS A 85 -11.23 4.52 10.69
C LYS A 85 -10.48 5.68 10.04
N VAL A 86 -11.20 6.52 9.30
CA VAL A 86 -10.63 7.70 8.62
C VAL A 86 -10.58 8.88 9.61
N ILE A 87 -9.40 9.47 9.74
CA ILE A 87 -9.18 10.73 10.45
C ILE A 87 -8.96 11.83 9.42
N SER A 88 -9.62 12.97 9.64
CA SER A 88 -9.42 14.19 8.86
C SER A 88 -8.80 15.24 9.77
N TYR A 89 -7.70 15.85 9.34
CA TYR A 89 -7.07 16.94 10.08
C TYR A 89 -6.43 17.95 9.14
N PHE A 90 -6.29 19.19 9.61
CA PHE A 90 -5.58 20.22 8.88
C PHE A 90 -4.07 20.03 9.05
N ASP A 91 -3.38 19.72 7.97
CA ASP A 91 -1.93 19.57 7.97
C ASP A 91 -1.26 20.94 7.76
N ASN A 92 -0.44 21.36 8.71
CA ASN A 92 0.21 22.66 8.65
C ASN A 92 1.35 22.75 7.62
N ASN A 93 1.91 21.63 7.19
CA ASN A 93 2.94 21.58 6.15
C ASN A 93 2.31 21.70 4.76
N PHE A 94 1.22 20.98 4.54
CA PHE A 94 0.53 20.95 3.24
C PHE A 94 -0.59 21.99 3.10
N LYS A 95 -1.00 22.64 4.19
CA LYS A 95 -2.08 23.64 4.25
C LYS A 95 -3.42 23.14 3.72
N VAL A 96 -3.68 21.84 3.83
CA VAL A 96 -4.92 21.18 3.40
C VAL A 96 -5.46 20.23 4.47
N ASN A 97 -6.75 19.90 4.37
CA ASN A 97 -7.37 18.89 5.22
C ASN A 97 -7.04 17.49 4.70
N VAL A 98 -5.98 16.90 5.25
CA VAL A 98 -5.50 15.56 4.91
C VAL A 98 -6.38 14.50 5.55
N LYS A 99 -6.58 13.38 4.84
CA LYS A 99 -7.37 12.25 5.31
C LYS A 99 -6.51 10.98 5.35
N TYR A 100 -6.40 10.34 6.50
CA TYR A 100 -5.62 9.12 6.64
C TYR A 100 -6.39 8.07 7.44
N PHE A 101 -5.92 6.82 7.39
CA PHE A 101 -6.48 5.74 8.18
C PHE A 101 -5.72 5.56 9.50
N GLU A 102 -6.44 5.56 10.61
CA GLU A 102 -5.90 5.10 11.88
C GLU A 102 -5.88 3.56 11.89
N GLY A 103 -4.68 2.99 11.79
CA GLY A 103 -4.48 1.54 11.74
C GLY A 103 -4.68 0.98 10.33
N LYS A 104 -5.45 -0.13 10.23
CA LYS A 104 -5.64 -0.86 8.97
C LYS A 104 -6.66 -0.16 8.07
N ALA A 105 -6.41 -0.22 6.77
CA ALA A 105 -7.34 0.19 5.74
C ALA A 105 -7.65 -1.00 4.83
N ASP A 106 -8.91 -1.24 4.52
CA ASP A 106 -9.34 -2.27 3.57
C ASP A 106 -9.99 -1.62 2.36
N PHE A 107 -9.34 -1.78 1.21
CA PHE A 107 -9.79 -1.23 -0.06
C PHE A 107 -10.51 -2.33 -0.84
N VAL A 108 -11.80 -2.12 -1.10
CA VAL A 108 -12.70 -3.16 -1.61
C VAL A 108 -13.14 -2.83 -3.02
N GLN A 109 -12.76 -3.68 -3.97
CA GLN A 109 -13.21 -3.61 -5.36
C GLN A 109 -14.17 -4.75 -5.69
N VAL A 110 -15.35 -4.43 -6.19
CA VAL A 110 -16.29 -5.45 -6.71
C VAL A 110 -15.98 -5.74 -8.17
N VAL A 111 -15.91 -7.01 -8.52
CA VAL A 111 -15.73 -7.45 -9.91
C VAL A 111 -16.72 -8.52 -10.33
N THR A 112 -16.99 -8.56 -11.63
CA THR A 112 -17.81 -9.59 -12.27
C THR A 112 -16.95 -10.42 -13.22
N VAL A 113 -16.99 -11.75 -13.07
CA VAL A 113 -16.27 -12.70 -13.94
C VAL A 113 -17.20 -13.16 -15.07
N LYS A 114 -16.67 -13.23 -16.29
CA LYS A 114 -17.39 -13.73 -17.47
C LYS A 114 -17.10 -15.21 -17.68
N GLY A 115 -18.15 -16.00 -17.84
CA GLY A 115 -18.07 -17.46 -18.02
C GLY A 115 -17.71 -18.20 -16.72
N LYS A 116 -17.41 -19.50 -16.87
CA LYS A 116 -17.02 -20.41 -15.76
C LYS A 116 -15.54 -20.80 -15.84
N ILE A 117 -14.68 -19.85 -16.22
CA ILE A 117 -13.25 -20.07 -16.45
C ILE A 117 -12.47 -19.49 -15.27
N LYS A 118 -11.53 -20.27 -14.72
CA LYS A 118 -10.61 -19.79 -13.70
C LYS A 118 -9.82 -18.59 -14.23
N THR A 119 -9.79 -17.51 -13.47
CA THR A 119 -9.10 -16.30 -13.90
C THR A 119 -8.49 -15.57 -12.70
N ASN A 120 -7.89 -14.42 -12.92
CA ASN A 120 -7.34 -13.58 -11.86
C ASN A 120 -7.64 -12.10 -12.14
N ILE A 121 -7.50 -11.30 -11.09
CA ILE A 121 -7.40 -9.86 -11.20
C ILE A 121 -6.02 -9.44 -10.71
N SER A 122 -5.36 -8.58 -11.48
CA SER A 122 -4.08 -8.01 -11.11
C SER A 122 -4.09 -6.51 -11.28
N GLY A 123 -3.15 -5.85 -10.63
CA GLY A 123 -3.04 -4.40 -10.65
C GLY A 123 -1.91 -3.91 -9.79
N GLU A 124 -1.91 -2.61 -9.58
CA GLU A 124 -0.92 -1.90 -8.80
C GLU A 124 -1.65 -0.94 -7.85
N VAL A 125 -1.15 -0.84 -6.61
CA VAL A 125 -1.56 0.18 -5.64
C VAL A 125 -0.39 1.14 -5.44
N GLU A 126 -0.63 2.42 -5.66
CA GLU A 126 0.30 3.48 -5.29
C GLU A 126 -0.13 4.05 -3.95
N SER A 127 0.81 4.17 -3.01
CA SER A 127 0.51 4.69 -1.67
C SER A 127 1.71 5.39 -1.06
N MET A 128 1.42 6.32 -0.16
CA MET A 128 2.40 7.03 0.65
C MET A 128 2.03 6.88 2.12
N ILE A 129 3.05 6.79 2.98
CA ILE A 129 2.85 6.76 4.43
C ILE A 129 3.64 7.88 5.11
N CYS A 130 3.06 8.46 6.14
CA CYS A 130 3.76 9.38 7.03
C CYS A 130 3.52 9.02 8.49
N ASN A 131 4.43 9.47 9.34
CA ASN A 131 4.21 9.60 10.77
C ASN A 131 4.22 11.08 11.16
N ASP A 132 4.22 11.38 12.45
CA ASP A 132 4.19 12.75 12.98
C ASP A 132 5.40 13.63 12.60
N ARG A 133 6.46 13.04 12.02
CA ARG A 133 7.74 13.72 11.74
C ARG A 133 8.12 13.72 10.27
N THR A 134 7.79 12.67 9.55
CA THR A 134 8.30 12.46 8.19
C THR A 134 7.36 11.61 7.35
N CYS A 135 7.54 11.73 6.05
CA CYS A 135 6.85 10.95 5.05
C CYS A 135 7.85 10.09 4.28
N MET A 136 7.48 8.83 4.01
CA MET A 136 8.24 8.01 3.07
C MET A 136 7.89 8.40 1.63
N PRO A 137 8.82 8.21 0.68
CA PRO A 137 8.50 8.30 -0.74
C PRO A 137 7.29 7.41 -1.09
N PRO A 138 6.45 7.82 -2.04
CA PRO A 138 5.39 6.96 -2.56
C PRO A 138 5.95 5.62 -3.07
N THR A 139 5.19 4.57 -2.86
CA THR A 139 5.53 3.20 -3.25
C THR A 139 4.44 2.62 -4.13
N ILE A 140 4.85 1.83 -5.12
CA ILE A 140 3.93 1.08 -5.99
C ILE A 140 4.09 -0.40 -5.66
N GLU A 141 3.00 -1.01 -5.20
CA GLU A 141 2.94 -2.43 -4.88
C GLU A 141 2.04 -3.15 -5.88
N LYS A 142 2.54 -4.25 -6.44
CA LYS A 142 1.80 -5.06 -7.43
C LYS A 142 1.05 -6.17 -6.73
N PHE A 143 -0.16 -6.46 -7.21
CA PHE A 143 -0.97 -7.57 -6.70
C PHE A 143 -1.53 -8.42 -7.82
N ASN A 144 -1.79 -9.68 -7.48
CA ASN A 144 -2.47 -10.64 -8.32
C ASN A 144 -3.31 -11.56 -7.43
N VAL A 145 -4.62 -11.63 -7.68
CA VAL A 145 -5.58 -12.38 -6.87
C VAL A 145 -6.34 -13.33 -7.77
N ALA A 146 -6.27 -14.62 -7.46
CA ALA A 146 -7.02 -15.65 -8.17
C ALA A 146 -8.53 -15.55 -7.87
N LEU A 147 -9.35 -15.69 -8.91
CA LEU A 147 -10.81 -15.73 -8.85
C LEU A 147 -11.27 -17.15 -9.18
N ASN A 148 -11.60 -17.92 -8.14
CA ASN A 148 -12.02 -19.32 -8.22
C ASN A 148 -13.49 -19.52 -7.82
#